data_AF-A0A2H0UMD6-F1
#
_entry.id   AF-A0A2H0UMD6-F1
#
_cell.length_a   1.000
_cell.length_b   1.000
_cell.length_c   1.000
_cell.angle_alpha   90.00
_cell.angle_beta   90.00
_cell.angle_gamma   90.00
#
_symmetry.space_group_name_H-M   'P 1'
#
loop_
_entity.id
_entity.type
_entity.pdbx_description
1 polymer ?
#
loop_
_entity_poly.entity_id
_entity_poly.type
_entity_poly.pdbx_seq_one_letter_code
_entity_poly.pdbx_strand_id
1 'polypeptide(L)'
;MLPTSYSKIRNLLFAVKIQGTSMMPELVPGRLYLASKLKRPKVGRAVVFTHGQQTFIKKILSITPAGYQVAGTTSFATSSQDLGLISKNKIIGAIL
;
A
#
# COMPACT_ATOMS: atom_id res chain seq x y z
N MET A 1 -38.69 8.67 15.85
CA MET A 1 -37.68 7.59 15.92
C MET A 1 -37.90 6.70 14.71
N LEU A 2 -37.02 6.76 13.71
CA LEU A 2 -37.12 6.06 12.42
C LEU A 2 -35.77 5.38 12.11
N PRO A 3 -35.76 4.24 11.42
CA PRO A 3 -34.71 3.24 11.55
C PRO A 3 -33.40 3.62 10.86
N THR A 4 -32.31 3.33 11.56
CA THR A 4 -30.93 3.35 11.10
C THR A 4 -30.74 2.21 10.08
N SER A 5 -30.52 2.52 8.81
CA SER A 5 -29.94 1.56 7.87
C SER A 5 -28.82 2.23 7.08
N TYR A 6 -27.60 2.14 7.63
CA TYR A 6 -26.38 2.50 6.95
C TYR A 6 -25.83 1.27 6.23
N SER A 7 -26.07 1.14 4.92
CA SER A 7 -25.22 0.31 4.07
C SER A 7 -24.07 1.17 3.55
N LYS A 8 -22.93 1.14 4.25
CA LYS A 8 -21.72 1.91 3.93
C LYS A 8 -20.63 1.06 3.28
N ILE A 9 -20.99 0.02 2.52
CA ILE A 9 -20.01 -0.83 1.82
C ILE A 9 -19.65 -0.16 0.48
N ARG A 10 -18.93 0.97 0.52
CA ARG A 10 -18.33 1.56 -0.68
C ARG A 10 -16.85 1.19 -0.74
N ASN A 11 -16.56 0.17 -1.56
CA ASN A 11 -15.25 -0.27 -2.08
C ASN A 11 -14.12 -0.49 -1.06
N LEU A 12 -14.23 -1.61 -0.33
CA LEU A 12 -13.19 -2.16 0.56
C LEU A 12 -12.07 -2.87 -0.22
N LEU A 13 -12.35 -3.28 -1.46
CA LEU A 13 -11.41 -3.88 -2.38
C LEU A 13 -11.20 -2.94 -3.57
N PHE A 14 -9.99 -2.92 -4.11
CA PHE A 14 -9.65 -2.15 -5.31
C PHE A 14 -8.53 -2.82 -6.09
N ALA A 15 -8.60 -2.71 -7.41
CA ALA A 15 -7.55 -3.21 -8.29
C ALA A 15 -6.46 -2.16 -8.47
N VAL A 16 -5.20 -2.61 -8.54
CA VAL A 16 -4.03 -1.74 -8.70
C VAL A 16 -3.20 -2.24 -9.87
N LYS A 17 -3.03 -1.38 -10.89
CA LYS A 17 -2.18 -1.68 -12.04
C LYS A 17 -0.75 -1.26 -11.72
N ILE A 18 0.20 -2.19 -11.83
CA ILE A 18 1.61 -1.90 -11.59
C ILE A 18 2.21 -1.22 -12.82
N GLN A 19 2.83 -0.06 -12.64
CA GLN A 19 3.47 0.67 -13.74
C GLN A 19 5.01 0.57 -13.70
N GLY A 20 5.61 0.39 -12.51
CA GLY A 20 7.07 0.38 -12.34
C GLY A 20 7.63 -0.99 -11.96
N THR A 21 8.94 -1.17 -12.18
CA THR A 21 9.68 -2.43 -11.93
C THR A 21 10.16 -2.60 -10.49
N SER A 22 9.95 -1.59 -9.63
CA SER A 22 10.56 -1.54 -8.29
C SER A 22 10.13 -2.67 -7.33
N MET A 23 9.07 -3.39 -7.67
CA MET A 23 8.50 -4.49 -6.89
C MET A 23 8.68 -5.85 -7.58
N MET A 24 9.46 -5.93 -8.67
CA MET A 24 9.78 -7.21 -9.30
C MET A 24 10.74 -8.04 -8.43
N PRO A 25 10.60 -9.38 -8.40
CA PRO A 25 9.66 -10.19 -9.19
C PRO A 25 8.25 -10.32 -8.57
N GLU A 26 8.04 -9.83 -7.34
CA GLU A 26 6.79 -10.05 -6.59
C GLU A 26 5.57 -9.40 -7.27
N LEU A 27 5.72 -8.16 -7.77
CA LEU A 27 4.69 -7.44 -8.52
C LEU A 27 5.24 -7.06 -9.90
N VAL A 28 4.57 -7.57 -10.94
CA VAL A 28 5.02 -7.47 -12.33
C VAL A 28 4.35 -6.26 -13.01
N PRO A 29 5.12 -5.39 -13.70
CA PRO A 29 4.57 -4.29 -14.48
C PRO A 29 3.49 -4.73 -15.47
N GLY A 30 2.48 -3.88 -15.67
CA GLY A 30 1.35 -4.14 -16.54
C GLY A 30 0.24 -5.01 -15.94
N ARG A 31 0.53 -5.78 -14.88
CA ARG A 31 -0.46 -6.64 -14.21
C ARG A 31 -1.31 -5.87 -13.20
N LEU A 32 -2.52 -6.40 -12.99
CA LEU A 32 -3.46 -5.94 -11.97
C LEU A 32 -3.36 -6.83 -10.73
N TYR A 33 -3.30 -6.21 -9.56
CA TYR A 33 -3.32 -6.89 -8.26
C TYR A 33 -4.50 -6.38 -7.44
N LEU A 34 -5.10 -7.27 -6.66
CA LEU A 34 -6.20 -6.91 -5.77
C LEU A 34 -5.65 -6.43 -4.44
N ALA A 35 -6.15 -5.29 -3.96
CA ALA A 35 -5.79 -4.69 -2.70
C ALA A 35 -7.04 -4.50 -1.83
N SER A 36 -6.84 -4.43 -0.52
CA SER A 36 -7.91 -4.19 0.45
C SER A 36 -7.56 -3.07 1.42
N LYS A 37 -8.56 -2.22 1.69
CA LYS A 37 -8.51 -1.19 2.74
C LYS A 37 -8.62 -1.75 4.15
N LEU A 38 -9.21 -2.95 4.31
CA LEU A 38 -9.38 -3.61 5.62
C LEU A 38 -8.14 -4.40 6.03
N LYS A 39 -7.30 -4.77 5.07
CA LYS A 39 -6.14 -5.62 5.35
C LYS A 39 -5.08 -4.80 6.07
N ARG A 40 -4.82 -5.17 7.32
CA ARG A 40 -3.82 -4.49 8.15
C ARG A 40 -2.43 -4.61 7.51
N PRO A 41 -1.68 -3.50 7.43
CA PRO A 41 -0.27 -3.51 7.06
C PRO A 41 0.52 -4.49 7.94
N LYS A 42 1.35 -5.36 7.33
CA LYS A 42 2.21 -6.33 8.02
C LYS A 42 3.60 -6.32 7.37
N VAL A 43 4.65 -6.51 8.16
CA VAL A 43 6.01 -6.75 7.65
C VAL A 43 6.00 -7.85 6.59
N GLY A 44 6.71 -7.60 5.49
CA GLY A 44 6.79 -8.47 4.34
C GLY A 44 5.64 -8.35 3.34
N ARG A 45 4.61 -7.54 3.61
CA ARG A 45 3.49 -7.33 2.68
C ARG A 45 3.67 -6.05 1.87
N ALA A 46 3.22 -6.08 0.61
CA ALA A 46 3.13 -4.89 -0.23
C ALA A 46 1.93 -4.02 0.19
N VAL A 47 2.18 -2.73 0.35
CA VAL A 47 1.16 -1.72 0.69
C VAL A 47 1.10 -0.62 -0.36
N VAL A 48 -0.11 -0.11 -0.57
CA VAL A 48 -0.40 1.02 -1.43
C VAL A 48 -0.53 2.25 -0.54
N PHE A 49 0.22 3.31 -0.85
CA PHE A 49 0.22 4.53 -0.05
C PHE A 49 0.45 5.76 -0.91
N THR A 50 0.12 6.93 -0.37
CA THR A 50 0.41 8.22 -1.01
C THR A 50 1.65 8.86 -0.42
N HIS A 51 2.48 9.44 -1.29
CA HIS A 51 3.61 10.28 -0.90
C HIS A 51 3.68 11.46 -1.87
N GLY A 52 3.58 12.68 -1.34
CA GLY A 52 3.28 13.87 -2.16
C GLY A 52 1.96 13.71 -2.91
N GLN A 53 1.99 13.94 -4.22
CA GLN A 53 0.84 13.78 -5.13
C GLN A 53 0.80 12.41 -5.82
N GLN A 54 1.75 11.52 -5.52
CA GLN A 54 1.91 10.23 -6.19
C GLN A 54 1.46 9.07 -5.31
N THR A 55 1.03 7.98 -5.95
CA THR A 55 0.70 6.71 -5.29
C THR A 55 1.81 5.71 -5.54
N PHE A 56 2.27 5.08 -4.47
CA PHE A 56 3.35 4.11 -4.50
C PHE A 56 2.88 2.75 -3.99
N ILE A 57 3.61 1.72 -4.39
CA ILE A 57 3.49 0.37 -3.83
C ILE A 57 4.87 -0.09 -3.42
N LYS A 58 5.02 -0.46 -2.15
CA LYS A 58 6.28 -0.93 -1.58
C LYS A 58 6.03 -2.03 -0.56
N LYS A 59 7.04 -2.85 -0.31
CA LYS A 59 7.03 -3.88 0.73
C LYS A 59 7.33 -3.24 2.08
N ILE A 60 6.58 -3.59 3.11
CA ILE A 60 6.89 -3.17 4.49
C ILE A 60 8.10 -3.94 4.98
N LEU A 61 9.14 -3.21 5.40
CA LEU A 61 10.31 -3.78 6.06
C LEU A 61 10.14 -3.82 7.57
N SER A 62 9.62 -2.74 8.17
CA SER A 62 9.38 -2.65 9.60
C SER A 62 8.18 -1.75 9.91
N ILE A 63 7.61 -1.95 11.10
CA ILE A 63 6.49 -1.16 11.61
C ILE A 63 6.92 -0.54 12.92
N THR A 64 6.82 0.78 13.04
CA THR A 64 7.17 1.54 14.23
C THR A 64 5.95 2.30 14.77
N PRO A 65 6.03 2.89 15.97
CA PRO A 65 4.98 3.79 16.45
C PRO A 65 4.73 4.96 15.49
N ALA A 66 5.80 5.51 14.91
CA ALA A 66 5.78 6.66 14.00
C ALA A 66 5.24 6.33 12.58
N GLY A 67 5.39 5.10 12.10
CA GLY A 67 4.93 4.73 10.76
C GLY A 67 5.50 3.44 10.23
N TYR A 68 5.65 3.37 8.91
CA TYR A 68 6.14 2.21 8.18
C TYR A 68 7.46 2.53 7.49
N GLN A 69 8.44 1.63 7.65
CA GLN A 69 9.58 1.59 6.73
C GLN A 69 9.24 0.69 5.56
N VAL A 70 9.49 1.18 4.35
CA VAL A 70 9.13 0.50 3.11
C VAL A 70 10.30 0.45 2.14
N ALA A 71 10.34 -0.56 1.28
CA ALA A 71 11.30 -0.65 0.19
C ALA A 71 10.72 -1.39 -1.01
N GLY A 72 11.32 -1.19 -2.18
CA GLY A 72 11.11 -2.10 -3.29
C GLY A 72 11.89 -3.40 -3.11
N THR A 73 11.67 -4.34 -4.02
CA THR A 73 12.35 -5.64 -4.04
C THR A 73 13.55 -5.65 -4.98
N THR A 74 13.69 -4.64 -5.85
CA THR A 74 14.87 -4.46 -6.70
C THR A 74 15.89 -3.54 -6.03
N SER A 75 17.18 -3.70 -6.35
CA SER A 75 18.29 -2.97 -5.72
C SER A 75 18.27 -1.45 -5.95
N PHE A 76 17.70 -1.00 -7.07
CA PHE A 76 17.59 0.41 -7.46
C PHE A 76 16.24 1.03 -7.07
N ALA A 77 15.39 0.30 -6.35
CA ALA A 77 14.07 0.78 -5.99
C ALA A 77 14.15 1.83 -4.88
N THR A 78 13.40 2.91 -5.07
CA THR A 78 13.14 3.90 -4.02
C THR A 78 12.61 3.23 -2.75
N SER A 79 13.10 3.68 -1.59
CA SER A 79 12.79 3.12 -0.28
C SER A 79 12.58 4.23 0.76
N SER A 80 12.42 3.86 2.03
CA SER A 80 12.32 4.80 3.15
C SER A 80 13.58 5.63 3.38
N GLN A 81 14.72 5.29 2.77
CA GLN A 81 15.89 6.16 2.73
C GLN A 81 15.61 7.43 1.91
N ASP A 82 14.83 7.32 0.83
CA ASP A 82 14.48 8.46 -0.04
C ASP A 82 13.14 9.10 0.36
N LEU A 83 12.18 8.28 0.80
CA LEU A 83 10.80 8.69 1.09
C LEU A 83 10.57 9.04 2.57
N GLY A 84 11.53 8.71 3.43
CA GLY A 84 11.33 8.72 4.87
C GLY A 84 10.34 7.66 5.36
N LEU A 85 9.82 7.88 6.57
CA LEU A 85 8.79 7.02 7.15
C LEU A 85 7.42 7.35 6.58
N ILE A 86 6.69 6.30 6.20
CA ILE A 86 5.32 6.46 5.70
C ILE A 86 4.36 6.49 6.90
N SER A 87 3.68 7.62 7.07
CA SER A 87 2.69 7.78 8.13
C SER A 87 1.50 6.83 7.94
N LYS A 88 0.90 6.39 9.05
CA LYS A 88 -0.20 5.42 9.05
C LYS A 88 -1.43 5.91 8.29
N ASN A 89 -1.68 7.23 8.29
CA ASN A 89 -2.80 7.84 7.56
C ASN A 89 -2.57 7.95 6.05
N LYS A 90 -1.37 7.64 5.54
CA LYS A 90 -1.06 7.64 4.11
C LYS A 90 -1.26 6.27 3.47
N ILE A 91 -1.46 5.21 4.25
CA ILE A 91 -1.78 3.89 3.73
C ILE A 91 -3.21 3.87 3.18
N ILE A 92 -3.33 3.50 1.91
CA ILE A 92 -4.63 3.29 1.24
C ILE A 92 -5.11 1.86 1.47
N GLY A 93 -4.21 0.89 1.38
CA GLY A 93 -4.53 -0.53 1.57
C GLY A 93 -3.31 -1.44 1.39
N ALA A 94 -3.53 -2.74 1.52
CA ALA A 94 -2.50 -3.76 1.32
C ALA A 94 -2.88 -4.73 0.21
N ILE A 95 -1.90 -5.19 -0.56
CA ILE A 95 -2.09 -6.25 -1.57
C ILE A 95 -2.52 -7.53 -0.87
N LEU A 96 -3.47 -8.24 -1.48
CA LEU A 96 -4.01 -9.50 -0.96
C LEU A 96 -3.02 -10.65 -1.07
#